data_AF-A0A8C2UW81-F1
#
_entry.id   AF-A0A8C2UW81-F1
#
_cell.length_a   1.000
_cell.length_b   1.000
_cell.length_c   1.000
_cell.angle_alpha   90.00
_cell.angle_beta   90.00
_cell.angle_gamma   90.00
#
_symmetry.space_group_name_H-M   'P 1'
#
loop_
_entity.id
_entity.type
_entity.pdbx_description
1 polymer ?
#
loop_
_entity_poly.entity_id
_entity_poly.type
_entity_poly.pdbx_seq_one_letter_code
_entity_poly.pdbx_strand_id
1 'polypeptide(L)'
;MVGDDPYNPYKYADDNPYYNYYDTYERPRPAGRHRPGYGTSYFQYGLPDLVPDPYYIQASTYVQKMAMYNLRCAAEENCLASSAYRADVRDYDYRVLLRFPQRVKNQGTSDFLPSRPRYSWEWHSCHQHYHSMDEFSHYDLLDANTQSRVAEGHKASFCLEDTSCDYGYYRRFACTAHTQGLSPGCYDTYAADIDCQWIDITDVQPGNYILKVSVNPSYLVPESDYSNNVVRCDIRYTGHHAYASGCTISP
;
A
#
# COMPACT_ATOMS: atom_id res chain seq x y z
N MET A 1 3.74 -24.15 1.11
CA MET A 1 5.17 -24.51 1.25
C MET A 1 5.82 -23.61 2.30
N VAL A 2 7.11 -23.78 2.63
CA VAL A 2 7.82 -22.96 3.64
C VAL A 2 7.87 -21.46 3.25
N GLY A 3 7.72 -21.13 1.97
CA GLY A 3 7.57 -19.75 1.47
C GLY A 3 6.16 -19.14 1.62
N ASP A 4 5.14 -19.96 1.86
CA ASP A 4 3.74 -19.53 2.06
C ASP A 4 3.37 -19.46 3.54
N ASP A 5 4.34 -19.68 4.44
CA ASP A 5 4.10 -19.64 5.88
C ASP A 5 4.18 -18.18 6.37
N PRO A 6 3.07 -17.57 6.83
CA PRO A 6 3.10 -16.23 7.42
C PRO A 6 4.01 -16.15 8.65
N TYR A 7 4.35 -17.29 9.27
CA TYR A 7 5.24 -17.36 10.43
C TYR A 7 6.73 -17.51 10.07
N ASN A 8 7.11 -17.53 8.78
CA ASN A 8 8.50 -17.68 8.37
C ASN A 8 9.31 -16.40 8.64
N PRO A 9 10.30 -16.41 9.56
CA PRO A 9 11.11 -15.23 9.89
C PRO A 9 12.15 -14.87 8.80
N TYR A 10 12.36 -15.74 7.80
CA TYR A 10 13.32 -15.56 6.71
C TYR A 10 12.66 -15.17 5.37
N LYS A 11 11.41 -14.70 5.39
CA LYS A 11 10.72 -14.22 4.18
C LYS A 11 11.36 -12.89 3.75
N TYR A 12 12.34 -12.96 2.86
CA TYR A 12 12.91 -11.80 2.18
C TYR A 12 11.93 -11.26 1.13
N ALA A 13 11.93 -9.94 0.91
CA ALA A 13 11.01 -9.20 0.06
C ALA A 13 11.26 -9.34 -1.45
N ASP A 14 12.23 -10.16 -1.87
CA ASP A 14 12.58 -10.32 -3.28
C ASP A 14 11.85 -11.50 -3.93
N ASP A 15 11.22 -11.22 -5.07
CA ASP A 15 10.58 -12.16 -5.98
C ASP A 15 11.51 -13.33 -6.32
N ASN A 16 11.08 -14.55 -5.99
CA ASN A 16 11.77 -15.76 -6.45
C ASN A 16 11.11 -16.27 -7.75
N PRO A 17 11.78 -16.18 -8.92
CA PRO A 17 11.20 -16.41 -10.25
C PRO A 17 10.94 -17.89 -10.60
N TYR A 18 10.94 -18.80 -9.63
CA TYR A 18 10.78 -20.25 -9.83
C TYR A 18 9.45 -20.81 -9.28
N TYR A 19 8.36 -20.05 -9.31
CA TYR A 19 7.05 -20.57 -8.89
C TYR A 19 6.34 -21.31 -10.03
N ASN A 20 6.34 -22.64 -9.96
CA ASN A 20 5.58 -23.52 -10.84
C ASN A 20 4.11 -23.61 -10.39
N TYR A 21 3.22 -23.16 -11.26
CA TYR A 21 1.76 -23.07 -11.12
C TYR A 21 1.04 -24.40 -10.83
N TYR A 22 1.64 -25.55 -11.18
CA TYR A 22 0.95 -26.84 -11.18
C TYR A 22 0.97 -27.61 -9.84
N ASP A 23 1.78 -27.22 -8.86
CA ASP A 23 1.99 -28.01 -7.63
C ASP A 23 0.97 -27.72 -6.51
N THR A 24 0.02 -26.81 -6.74
CA THR A 24 -0.94 -26.32 -5.72
C THR A 24 -2.20 -27.19 -5.59
N TYR A 25 -2.56 -27.98 -6.61
CA TYR A 25 -3.82 -28.73 -6.64
C TYR A 25 -3.74 -30.14 -6.02
N GLU A 26 -2.55 -30.77 -5.93
CA GLU A 26 -2.46 -32.21 -5.64
C GLU A 26 -1.82 -32.61 -4.31
N ARG A 27 -1.42 -31.69 -3.42
CA ARG A 27 -0.88 -32.08 -2.11
C ARG A 27 -1.90 -31.99 -0.98
N PRO A 28 -2.31 -33.13 -0.37
CA PRO A 28 -3.07 -33.09 0.87
C PRO A 28 -2.22 -32.42 1.95
N ARG A 29 -2.72 -31.30 2.50
CA ARG A 29 -2.08 -30.61 3.62
C ARG A 29 -2.00 -31.57 4.81
N PRO A 30 -0.82 -31.80 5.42
CA PRO A 30 -0.77 -32.32 6.78
C PRO A 30 -1.50 -31.29 7.64
N ALA A 31 -2.48 -31.72 8.43
CA ALA A 31 -3.17 -30.89 9.39
C ALA A 31 -2.17 -30.38 10.43
N GLY A 32 -1.49 -29.28 10.10
CA GLY A 32 -0.70 -28.50 11.04
C GLY A 32 -1.63 -28.06 12.14
N ARG A 33 -1.29 -28.41 13.39
CA ARG A 33 -2.01 -28.00 14.59
C ARG A 33 -2.37 -26.52 14.46
N HIS A 34 -3.67 -26.23 14.42
CA HIS A 34 -4.20 -24.91 14.69
C HIS A 34 -3.64 -24.51 16.06
N ARG A 35 -2.51 -23.79 16.08
CA ARG A 35 -2.17 -23.00 17.25
C ARG A 35 -3.28 -21.96 17.30
N PRO A 36 -4.07 -21.88 18.37
CA PRO A 36 -4.88 -20.71 18.57
C PRO A 36 -3.87 -19.57 18.66
N GLY A 37 -3.67 -18.86 17.54
CA GLY A 37 -3.27 -17.48 17.64
C GLY A 37 -4.23 -16.85 18.63
N TYR A 38 -3.77 -15.86 19.39
CA TYR A 38 -4.67 -14.98 20.12
C TYR A 38 -5.53 -14.24 19.09
N GLY A 39 -6.48 -14.96 18.50
CA GLY A 39 -7.62 -14.40 17.82
C GLY A 39 -8.33 -13.60 18.87
N THR A 40 -8.83 -12.47 18.44
CA THR A 40 -9.42 -11.38 19.20
C THR A 40 -10.74 -11.77 19.88
N SER A 41 -10.91 -13.03 20.30
CA SER A 41 -12.08 -13.51 21.04
C SER A 41 -12.30 -12.79 22.38
N TYR A 42 -11.31 -12.05 22.87
CA TYR A 42 -11.45 -11.14 24.00
C TYR A 42 -12.29 -9.88 23.69
N PHE A 43 -12.35 -9.44 22.44
CA PHE A 43 -13.12 -8.27 22.01
C PHE A 43 -14.20 -8.70 21.03
N GLN A 44 -15.32 -9.16 21.56
CA GLN A 44 -16.49 -9.59 20.78
C GLN A 44 -17.06 -8.46 19.86
N TYR A 45 -16.61 -7.21 20.06
CA TYR A 45 -16.97 -6.00 19.31
C TYR A 45 -15.75 -5.11 19.00
N GLY A 46 -14.54 -5.67 18.90
CA GLY A 46 -13.36 -4.90 18.54
C GLY A 46 -13.46 -4.34 17.11
N LEU A 47 -12.86 -3.17 16.89
CA LEU A 47 -12.67 -2.58 15.56
C LEU A 47 -11.16 -2.40 15.27
N PRO A 48 -10.73 -2.44 13.99
CA PRO A 48 -9.39 -2.05 13.60
C PRO A 48 -9.20 -0.52 13.76
N ASP A 49 -7.94 -0.09 13.75
CA ASP A 49 -7.56 1.33 13.79
C ASP A 49 -6.25 1.50 13.02
N LEU A 50 -6.33 2.06 11.82
CA LEU A 50 -5.24 2.21 10.88
C LEU A 50 -4.51 3.53 11.07
N VAL A 51 -3.24 3.43 11.47
CA VAL A 51 -2.37 4.59 11.62
C VAL A 51 -1.22 4.53 10.62
N PRO A 52 -1.20 5.43 9.61
CA PRO A 52 -0.05 5.59 8.74
C PRO A 52 1.12 6.23 9.50
N ASP A 53 2.33 5.77 9.19
CA ASP A 53 3.56 6.25 9.82
C ASP A 53 4.14 7.46 9.06
N PRO A 54 4.11 8.68 9.65
CA PRO A 54 4.63 9.88 9.00
C PRO A 54 6.15 9.85 8.83
N TYR A 55 6.89 9.14 9.69
CA TYR A 55 8.34 9.11 9.64
C TYR A 55 8.84 8.37 8.39
N TYR A 56 8.18 7.28 8.01
CA TYR A 56 8.54 6.52 6.81
C TYR A 56 8.41 7.39 5.55
N ILE A 57 7.30 8.11 5.42
CA ILE A 57 7.06 9.02 4.30
C ILE A 57 8.17 10.09 4.26
N GLN A 58 8.47 10.73 5.40
CA GLN A 58 9.50 11.77 5.47
C GLN A 58 10.90 11.25 5.12
N ALA A 59 11.25 10.05 5.59
CA ALA A 59 12.60 9.51 5.51
C ALA A 59 13.01 9.11 4.09
N SER A 60 12.05 8.74 3.23
CA SER A 60 12.36 8.16 1.92
C SER A 60 11.45 8.65 0.79
N THR A 61 11.08 9.93 0.83
CA THR A 61 10.46 10.59 -0.33
C THR A 61 11.52 10.99 -1.36
N TYR A 62 11.30 10.66 -2.64
CA TYR A 62 12.19 11.04 -3.73
C TYR A 62 11.45 11.18 -5.06
N VAL A 63 12.13 11.77 -6.05
CA VAL A 63 11.62 11.90 -7.42
C VAL A 63 12.31 10.87 -8.31
N GLN A 64 11.53 10.16 -9.11
CA GLN A 64 12.05 9.25 -10.13
C GLN A 64 11.47 9.59 -11.50
N LYS A 65 12.33 9.58 -12.52
CA LYS A 65 11.91 9.67 -13.91
C LYS A 65 11.89 8.27 -14.52
N MET A 66 10.75 7.85 -15.05
CA MET A 66 10.56 6.51 -15.62
C MET A 66 9.94 6.62 -17.01
N ALA A 67 10.38 5.78 -17.94
CA ALA A 67 9.79 5.69 -19.27
C ALA A 67 8.48 4.89 -19.23
N MET A 68 7.53 5.22 -20.09
CA MET A 68 6.21 4.57 -20.16
C MET A 68 6.27 3.05 -20.36
N TYR A 69 7.27 2.53 -21.08
CA TYR A 69 7.42 1.08 -21.27
C TYR A 69 7.66 0.32 -19.94
N ASN A 70 8.23 0.97 -18.92
CA ASN A 70 8.39 0.40 -17.58
C ASN A 70 7.15 0.59 -16.70
N LEU A 71 6.18 1.40 -17.12
CA LEU A 71 5.00 1.77 -16.34
C LEU A 71 3.72 1.11 -16.87
N ARG A 72 3.83 0.10 -17.75
CA ARG A 72 2.66 -0.54 -18.37
C ARG A 72 1.70 -1.15 -17.34
N CYS A 73 2.25 -1.84 -16.35
CA CYS A 73 1.48 -2.42 -15.25
C CYS A 73 0.76 -1.35 -14.42
N ALA A 74 1.50 -0.34 -13.97
CA ALA A 74 0.92 0.78 -13.25
C ALA A 74 -0.10 1.58 -14.09
N ALA A 75 0.07 1.63 -15.42
CA ALA A 75 -0.88 2.26 -16.31
C ALA A 75 -2.20 1.46 -16.39
N GLU A 76 -2.15 0.13 -16.45
CA GLU A 76 -3.31 -0.77 -16.41
C GLU A 76 -4.11 -0.60 -15.11
N GLU A 77 -3.43 -0.31 -13.99
CA GLU A 77 -4.02 -0.05 -12.67
C GLU A 77 -4.46 1.43 -12.45
N ASN A 78 -4.41 2.26 -13.48
CA ASN A 78 -4.75 3.68 -13.42
C ASN A 78 -3.85 4.54 -12.50
N CYS A 79 -2.61 4.12 -12.21
CA CYS A 79 -1.73 4.80 -11.24
C CYS A 79 -0.93 6.00 -11.78
N LEU A 80 -1.25 6.49 -12.98
CA LEU A 80 -0.59 7.62 -13.62
C LEU A 80 -1.56 8.80 -13.77
N ALA A 81 -1.03 10.01 -13.95
CA ALA A 81 -1.90 11.16 -14.17
C ALA A 81 -2.63 11.02 -15.52
N SER A 82 -3.80 11.64 -15.65
CA SER A 82 -4.65 11.55 -16.87
C SER A 82 -3.92 11.88 -18.17
N SER A 83 -2.88 12.71 -18.13
CA SER A 83 -2.03 13.02 -19.30
C SER A 83 -1.25 11.82 -19.85
N ALA A 84 -1.00 10.79 -19.03
CA ALA A 84 -0.32 9.56 -19.44
C ALA A 84 -1.17 8.68 -20.38
N TYR A 85 -2.49 8.86 -20.38
CA TYR A 85 -3.44 8.04 -21.14
C TYR A 85 -3.87 8.68 -22.47
N ARG A 86 -3.26 9.80 -22.86
CA ARG A 86 -3.55 10.43 -24.14
C ARG A 86 -2.97 9.60 -25.29
N ALA A 87 -3.66 9.61 -26.43
CA ALA A 87 -3.29 8.79 -27.60
C ALA A 87 -1.94 9.15 -28.22
N ASP A 88 -1.38 10.32 -27.90
CA ASP A 88 -0.06 10.78 -28.37
C ASP A 88 1.11 10.30 -27.49
N VAL A 89 0.84 9.76 -26.30
CA VAL A 89 1.87 9.23 -25.39
C VAL A 89 2.46 7.94 -25.96
N ARG A 90 3.79 7.88 -25.99
CA ARG A 90 4.59 6.76 -26.51
C ARG A 90 5.32 6.05 -25.39
N ASP A 91 5.72 4.81 -25.65
CA ASP A 91 6.49 3.98 -24.72
C ASP A 91 7.80 4.63 -24.24
N TYR A 92 8.43 5.49 -25.04
CA TYR A 92 9.68 6.17 -24.70
C TYR A 92 9.48 7.54 -24.03
N ASP A 93 8.24 7.99 -23.90
CA ASP A 93 7.94 9.20 -23.14
C ASP A 93 8.16 8.92 -21.65
N TYR A 94 8.49 9.98 -20.91
CA TYR A 94 8.85 9.86 -19.51
C TYR A 94 7.77 10.45 -18.61
N ARG A 95 7.53 9.78 -17.49
CA ARG A 95 6.77 10.29 -16.35
C ARG A 95 7.72 10.66 -15.22
N VAL A 96 7.33 11.67 -14.45
CA VAL A 96 8.03 12.11 -13.24
C VAL A 96 7.18 11.71 -12.05
N LEU A 97 7.71 10.84 -11.20
CA LEU A 97 6.98 10.21 -10.11
C LEU A 97 7.53 10.69 -8.77
N LEU A 98 6.67 11.20 -7.90
CA LEU A 98 6.97 11.47 -6.50
C LEU A 98 6.73 10.19 -5.70
N ARG A 99 7.79 9.46 -5.39
CA ARG A 99 7.76 8.20 -4.66
C ARG A 99 7.94 8.43 -3.17
N PHE A 100 7.26 7.64 -2.35
CA PHE A 100 7.38 7.65 -0.89
C PHE A 100 6.90 6.31 -0.34
N PRO A 101 7.54 5.75 0.69
CA PRO A 101 7.08 4.52 1.29
C PRO A 101 5.83 4.79 2.14
N GLN A 102 5.02 3.76 2.34
CA GLN A 102 3.87 3.82 3.22
C GLN A 102 3.97 2.66 4.22
N ARG A 103 3.88 2.96 5.50
CA ARG A 103 3.72 1.94 6.54
C ARG A 103 2.46 2.25 7.32
N VAL A 104 1.56 1.28 7.45
CA VAL A 104 0.28 1.42 8.16
C VAL A 104 0.22 0.40 9.28
N LYS A 105 0.01 0.86 10.50
CA LYS A 105 -0.21 0.02 11.67
C LYS A 105 -1.69 -0.23 11.87
N ASN A 106 -2.09 -1.45 12.21
CA ASN A 106 -3.37 -1.65 12.88
C ASN A 106 -3.15 -1.60 14.41
N GLN A 107 -3.46 -0.48 15.03
CA GLN A 107 -3.39 -0.31 16.50
C GLN A 107 -4.70 -0.65 17.21
N GLY A 108 -5.71 -1.09 16.46
CA GLY A 108 -7.03 -1.42 16.98
C GLY A 108 -7.05 -2.75 17.72
N THR A 109 -8.25 -3.27 17.93
CA THR A 109 -8.48 -4.50 18.71
C THR A 109 -9.00 -5.65 17.87
N SER A 110 -9.27 -5.43 16.58
CA SER A 110 -9.67 -6.47 15.62
C SER A 110 -8.91 -6.36 14.30
N ASP A 111 -8.99 -7.44 13.53
CA ASP A 111 -8.36 -7.54 12.21
C ASP A 111 -9.01 -6.52 11.26
N PHE A 112 -8.19 -5.80 10.50
CA PHE A 112 -8.67 -5.04 9.35
C PHE A 112 -8.78 -6.02 8.19
N LEU A 113 -10.01 -6.28 7.74
CA LEU A 113 -10.29 -7.24 6.67
C LEU A 113 -10.76 -6.51 5.41
N PRO A 114 -10.43 -7.03 4.21
CA PRO A 114 -10.90 -6.44 2.98
C PRO A 114 -12.44 -6.39 2.91
N SER A 115 -12.98 -5.28 2.42
CA SER A 115 -14.44 -5.10 2.28
C SER A 115 -15.04 -5.94 1.16
N ARG A 116 -14.25 -6.29 0.12
CA ARG A 116 -14.71 -7.13 -0.99
C ARG A 116 -14.66 -8.61 -0.62
N PRO A 117 -15.72 -9.39 -0.92
CA PRO A 117 -15.70 -10.82 -0.71
C PRO A 117 -14.69 -11.50 -1.64
N ARG A 118 -14.14 -12.64 -1.22
CA ARG A 118 -13.04 -13.34 -1.91
C ARG A 118 -13.30 -13.64 -3.39
N TYR A 119 -14.55 -13.90 -3.78
CA TYR A 119 -14.91 -14.20 -5.16
C TYR A 119 -14.82 -12.99 -6.09
N SER A 120 -14.78 -11.77 -5.55
CA SER A 120 -14.66 -10.53 -6.33
C SER A 120 -13.27 -9.93 -6.24
N TRP A 121 -12.28 -10.67 -5.71
CA TRP A 121 -10.90 -10.24 -5.75
C TRP A 121 -10.36 -10.37 -7.16
N GLU A 122 -9.63 -9.36 -7.59
CA GLU A 122 -9.10 -9.28 -8.96
C GLU A 122 -7.65 -9.72 -8.96
N TRP A 123 -7.30 -10.66 -9.84
CA TRP A 123 -5.91 -11.11 -9.99
C TRP A 123 -5.15 -10.11 -10.86
N HIS A 124 -4.00 -9.64 -10.37
CA HIS A 124 -3.15 -8.78 -11.15
C HIS A 124 -1.88 -9.50 -11.57
N SER A 125 -1.73 -9.72 -12.89
CA SER A 125 -0.61 -10.48 -13.45
C SER A 125 0.74 -9.82 -13.21
N CYS A 126 0.77 -8.50 -13.11
CA CYS A 126 2.00 -7.75 -12.88
C CYS A 126 2.57 -7.99 -11.48
N HIS A 127 1.71 -8.12 -10.46
CA HIS A 127 2.12 -8.28 -9.07
C HIS A 127 1.95 -9.71 -8.54
N GLN A 128 1.43 -10.60 -9.38
CA GLN A 128 1.22 -12.02 -9.11
C GLN A 128 0.46 -12.28 -7.80
N HIS A 129 -0.51 -11.43 -7.49
CA HIS A 129 -1.39 -11.60 -6.34
C HIS A 129 -2.78 -11.01 -6.61
N TYR A 130 -3.70 -11.31 -5.69
CA TYR A 130 -5.05 -10.76 -5.70
C TYR A 130 -5.12 -9.39 -5.04
N HIS A 131 -5.93 -8.50 -5.59
CA HIS A 131 -6.28 -7.24 -4.97
C HIS A 131 -7.64 -7.39 -4.29
N SER A 132 -7.69 -7.04 -3.00
CA SER A 132 -8.85 -7.31 -2.15
C SER A 132 -9.69 -6.06 -1.81
N MET A 133 -9.24 -4.88 -2.22
CA MET A 133 -9.92 -3.60 -2.08
C MET A 133 -9.62 -2.74 -3.30
N ASP A 134 -10.54 -1.84 -3.65
CA ASP A 134 -10.36 -0.94 -4.81
C ASP A 134 -9.31 0.14 -4.50
N GLU A 135 -9.36 0.69 -3.29
CA GLU A 135 -8.47 1.74 -2.82
C GLU A 135 -8.20 1.54 -1.32
N PHE A 136 -6.93 1.23 -0.99
CA PHE A 136 -6.49 1.16 0.41
C PHE A 136 -6.05 2.54 0.92
N SER A 137 -5.36 3.29 0.07
CA SER A 137 -4.87 4.63 0.38
C SER A 137 -4.98 5.57 -0.81
N HIS A 138 -5.34 6.82 -0.50
CA HIS A 138 -5.45 7.93 -1.44
C HIS A 138 -4.34 8.93 -1.18
N TYR A 139 -3.75 9.46 -2.25
CA TYR A 139 -2.64 10.39 -2.19
C TYR A 139 -3.00 11.68 -2.92
N ASP A 140 -3.13 12.77 -2.19
CA ASP A 140 -3.30 14.10 -2.77
C ASP A 140 -1.98 14.88 -2.68
N LEU A 141 -1.61 15.57 -3.77
CA LEU A 141 -0.63 16.65 -3.72
C LEU A 141 -1.38 17.97 -3.78
N LEU A 142 -1.27 18.78 -2.74
CA LEU A 142 -1.96 20.05 -2.60
C LEU A 142 -0.98 21.21 -2.76
N ASP A 143 -1.39 22.29 -3.43
CA ASP A 143 -0.62 23.53 -3.44
C ASP A 143 -0.56 24.12 -2.03
N ALA A 144 0.64 24.48 -1.56
CA ALA A 144 0.83 24.89 -0.17
C ALA A 144 0.05 26.16 0.21
N ASN A 145 -0.18 27.08 -0.73
CA ASN A 145 -0.84 28.35 -0.46
C ASN A 145 -2.37 28.23 -0.55
N THR A 146 -2.85 27.60 -1.62
CA THR A 146 -4.29 27.52 -1.93
C THR A 146 -4.97 26.30 -1.32
N GLN A 147 -4.19 25.30 -0.88
CA GLN A 147 -4.67 23.98 -0.47
C GLN A 147 -5.50 23.26 -1.55
N SER A 148 -5.42 23.73 -2.80
CA SER A 148 -6.09 23.09 -3.93
C SER A 148 -5.28 21.88 -4.40
N ARG A 149 -5.98 20.83 -4.82
CA ARG A 149 -5.34 19.63 -5.35
C ARG A 149 -4.74 19.91 -6.73
N VAL A 150 -3.44 19.64 -6.87
CA VAL A 150 -2.69 19.84 -8.12
C VAL A 150 -2.33 18.53 -8.82
N ALA A 151 -2.23 17.44 -8.06
CA ALA A 151 -2.08 16.10 -8.57
C ALA A 151 -2.71 15.12 -7.58
N GLU A 152 -3.08 13.96 -8.10
CA GLU A 152 -3.59 12.85 -7.30
C GLU A 152 -2.87 11.57 -7.71
N GLY A 153 -2.84 10.65 -6.78
CA GLY A 153 -2.44 9.28 -6.99
C GLY A 153 -3.19 8.42 -5.99
N HIS A 154 -3.09 7.13 -6.18
CA HIS A 154 -3.73 6.17 -5.29
C HIS A 154 -2.92 4.91 -5.29
N LYS A 155 -2.99 4.19 -4.17
CA LYS A 155 -2.61 2.79 -4.19
C LYS A 155 -3.80 2.00 -4.69
N ALA A 156 -3.87 1.86 -6.01
CA ALA A 156 -4.80 0.93 -6.65
C ALA A 156 -4.52 -0.45 -6.08
N SER A 157 -5.57 -1.08 -5.58
CA SER A 157 -5.71 -2.53 -5.57
C SER A 157 -4.50 -3.26 -4.95
N PHE A 158 -4.55 -3.49 -3.63
CA PHE A 158 -3.38 -3.96 -2.88
C PHE A 158 -3.61 -5.29 -2.14
N CYS A 159 -2.50 -6.01 -1.95
CA CYS A 159 -2.30 -7.14 -1.06
C CYS A 159 -2.25 -6.72 0.43
N LEU A 160 -3.33 -6.89 1.18
CA LEU A 160 -3.30 -6.61 2.62
C LEU A 160 -2.57 -7.74 3.37
N GLU A 161 -1.40 -7.47 3.94
CA GLU A 161 -0.66 -8.47 4.72
C GLU A 161 0.03 -7.92 5.97
N ASP A 162 0.31 -8.82 6.91
CA ASP A 162 1.15 -8.50 8.05
C ASP A 162 2.61 -8.54 7.57
N THR A 163 3.27 -7.41 7.31
CA THR A 163 4.69 -7.37 6.90
C THR A 163 5.63 -7.52 8.08
N SER A 164 5.29 -6.87 9.20
CA SER A 164 6.00 -6.90 10.48
C SER A 164 5.02 -6.68 11.62
N CYS A 165 5.40 -7.02 12.86
CA CYS A 165 4.54 -6.80 14.03
C CYS A 165 5.35 -6.34 15.24
N ASP A 166 4.67 -5.66 16.16
CA ASP A 166 5.21 -5.32 17.48
C ASP A 166 5.61 -6.60 18.24
N TYR A 167 6.53 -6.44 19.20
CA TYR A 167 6.97 -7.56 20.03
C TYR A 167 5.78 -8.22 20.76
N GLY A 168 5.67 -9.54 20.63
CA GLY A 168 4.57 -10.33 21.21
C GLY A 168 3.37 -10.53 20.27
N TYR A 169 3.33 -9.84 19.13
CA TYR A 169 2.37 -10.08 18.07
C TYR A 169 2.97 -10.97 16.98
N TYR A 170 2.11 -11.71 16.28
CA TYR A 170 2.51 -12.64 15.23
C TYR A 170 1.72 -12.40 13.95
N ARG A 171 2.42 -12.44 12.83
CA ARG A 171 1.85 -12.36 11.48
C ARG A 171 0.81 -13.48 11.28
N ARG A 172 -0.31 -13.17 10.65
CA ARG A 172 -1.39 -14.10 10.30
C ARG A 172 -1.82 -14.01 8.84
N PHE A 173 -1.74 -12.82 8.25
CA PHE A 173 -2.10 -12.57 6.86
C PHE A 173 -0.86 -12.47 5.98
N ALA A 174 -0.90 -13.13 4.82
CA ALA A 174 0.14 -13.11 3.82
C ALA A 174 -0.48 -13.39 2.46
N CYS A 175 -0.25 -12.51 1.48
CA CYS A 175 -0.89 -12.65 0.18
C CYS A 175 -0.38 -13.85 -0.60
N THR A 176 0.88 -14.25 -0.39
CA THR A 176 1.42 -15.50 -0.92
C THR A 176 0.65 -16.73 -0.39
N ALA A 177 0.14 -16.66 0.84
CA ALA A 177 -0.73 -17.67 1.43
C ALA A 177 -2.20 -17.53 1.01
N HIS A 178 -2.52 -16.56 0.14
CA HIS A 178 -3.86 -16.22 -0.30
C HIS A 178 -4.81 -15.88 0.87
N THR A 179 -4.28 -15.28 1.94
CA THR A 179 -5.04 -14.70 3.05
C THR A 179 -4.69 -13.22 3.13
N GLN A 180 -5.72 -12.38 3.30
CA GLN A 180 -5.52 -10.93 3.34
C GLN A 180 -6.19 -10.31 4.55
N GLY A 181 -5.53 -9.31 5.10
CA GLY A 181 -5.93 -8.56 6.26
C GLY A 181 -4.71 -7.99 6.99
N LEU A 182 -4.97 -7.15 7.99
CA LEU A 182 -3.95 -6.60 8.85
C LEU A 182 -4.32 -6.84 10.31
N SER A 183 -3.50 -7.62 11.00
CA SER A 183 -3.67 -8.03 12.39
C SER A 183 -3.45 -6.85 13.36
N PRO A 184 -4.15 -6.81 14.51
CA PRO A 184 -3.79 -5.91 15.61
C PRO A 184 -2.32 -6.02 15.99
N GLY A 185 -1.66 -4.89 16.20
CA GLY A 185 -0.24 -4.81 16.53
C GLY A 185 0.71 -5.11 15.36
N CYS A 186 0.18 -5.36 14.16
CA CYS A 186 0.97 -5.56 12.95
C CYS A 186 0.94 -4.35 12.03
N TYR A 187 1.89 -4.34 11.09
CA TYR A 187 2.09 -3.29 10.11
C TYR A 187 2.02 -3.87 8.71
N ASP A 188 1.41 -3.13 7.80
CA ASP A 188 1.56 -3.34 6.37
C ASP A 188 2.51 -2.26 5.82
N THR A 189 3.57 -2.67 5.12
CA THR A 189 4.66 -1.78 4.70
C THR A 189 4.89 -1.91 3.20
N TYR A 190 4.69 -0.80 2.49
CA TYR A 190 5.00 -0.66 1.08
C TYR A 190 6.25 0.19 0.91
N ALA A 191 7.25 -0.43 0.29
CA ALA A 191 8.45 0.26 -0.09
C ALA A 191 8.19 1.18 -1.29
N ALA A 192 8.94 2.29 -1.34
CA ALA A 192 8.72 3.36 -2.32
C ALA A 192 8.97 2.94 -3.78
N ASP A 193 9.67 1.82 -4.00
CA ASP A 193 10.01 1.24 -5.30
C ASP A 193 8.89 0.36 -5.88
N ILE A 194 7.89 -0.03 -5.07
CA ILE A 194 6.73 -0.81 -5.52
C ILE A 194 5.90 0.01 -6.52
N ASP A 195 5.29 -0.67 -7.49
CA ASP A 195 4.38 -0.05 -8.46
C ASP A 195 3.19 0.65 -7.77
N CYS A 196 2.73 1.77 -8.33
CA CYS A 196 1.67 2.62 -7.79
C CYS A 196 1.97 3.27 -6.42
N GLN A 197 3.19 3.15 -5.90
CA GLN A 197 3.62 3.80 -4.65
C GLN A 197 4.16 5.21 -4.90
N TRP A 198 3.37 6.04 -5.59
CA TRP A 198 3.75 7.40 -5.99
C TRP A 198 2.54 8.31 -6.28
N ILE A 199 2.84 9.60 -6.47
CA ILE A 199 2.00 10.53 -7.23
C ILE A 199 2.72 10.88 -8.53
N ASP A 200 2.02 10.80 -9.66
CA ASP A 200 2.54 11.25 -10.93
C ASP A 200 2.51 12.78 -11.00
N ILE A 201 3.69 13.39 -10.92
CA ILE A 201 3.89 14.83 -10.88
C ILE A 201 4.41 15.38 -12.22
N THR A 202 4.23 14.65 -13.32
CA THR A 202 4.70 15.05 -14.65
C THR A 202 4.20 16.43 -15.07
N ASP A 203 2.96 16.76 -14.72
CA ASP A 203 2.32 18.03 -15.08
C ASP A 203 2.46 19.11 -13.97
N VAL A 204 3.16 18.80 -12.88
CA VAL A 204 3.30 19.69 -11.72
C VAL A 204 4.58 20.52 -11.85
N GLN A 205 4.47 21.83 -11.63
CA GLN A 205 5.64 22.73 -11.67
C GLN A 205 6.47 22.66 -10.38
N PRO A 206 7.75 23.07 -10.40
CA PRO A 206 8.51 23.25 -9.16
C PRO A 206 7.82 24.22 -8.20
N GLY A 207 7.79 23.90 -6.92
CA GLY A 207 7.03 24.65 -5.93
C GLY A 207 7.01 24.02 -4.54
N ASN A 208 6.22 24.61 -3.66
CA ASN A 208 5.95 24.09 -2.32
C ASN A 208 4.53 23.51 -2.30
N TYR A 209 4.42 22.30 -1.78
CA TYR A 209 3.20 21.50 -1.79
C TYR A 209 3.00 20.84 -0.43
N ILE A 210 1.79 20.34 -0.19
CA ILE A 210 1.48 19.45 0.92
C ILE A 210 1.12 18.08 0.32
N LEU A 211 1.90 17.06 0.67
CA LEU A 211 1.51 15.67 0.43
C LEU A 211 0.53 15.27 1.52
N LYS A 212 -0.65 14.82 1.13
CA LYS A 212 -1.67 14.27 2.02
C LYS A 212 -1.90 12.81 1.66
N VAL A 213 -1.58 11.92 2.60
CA VAL A 213 -1.78 10.47 2.49
C VAL A 213 -2.94 10.09 3.41
N SER A 214 -3.98 9.47 2.86
CA SER A 214 -5.16 9.05 3.62
C SER A 214 -5.31 7.53 3.51
N VAL A 215 -5.48 6.83 4.64
CA VAL A 215 -5.78 5.38 4.67
C VAL A 215 -7.27 5.15 4.91
N ASN A 216 -7.83 4.11 4.29
CA ASN A 216 -9.28 3.83 4.28
C ASN A 216 -10.14 5.09 4.03
N PRO A 217 -9.86 5.88 2.98
CA PRO A 217 -10.44 7.21 2.78
C PRO A 217 -11.95 7.20 2.54
N SER A 218 -12.48 6.09 2.00
CA SER A 218 -13.90 5.91 1.72
C SER A 218 -14.69 5.28 2.88
N TYR A 219 -14.04 5.03 4.02
CA TYR A 219 -14.65 4.41 5.20
C TYR A 219 -15.36 3.07 4.90
N LEU A 220 -14.81 2.30 3.93
CA LEU A 220 -15.40 1.03 3.50
C LEU A 220 -15.29 -0.05 4.58
N VAL A 221 -14.28 0.07 5.45
CA VAL A 221 -14.10 -0.79 6.61
C VAL A 221 -14.32 0.05 7.88
N PRO A 222 -15.18 -0.41 8.82
CA PRO A 222 -15.36 0.25 10.11
C PRO A 222 -14.07 0.27 10.93
N GLU A 223 -13.70 1.41 11.50
CA GLU A 223 -12.56 1.59 12.40
C GLU A 223 -13.00 2.22 13.73
N SER A 224 -12.22 2.03 14.80
CA SER A 224 -12.52 2.66 16.09
C SER A 224 -12.20 4.15 16.13
N ASP A 225 -11.25 4.60 15.32
CA ASP A 225 -10.87 6.00 15.16
C ASP A 225 -10.58 6.25 13.68
N TYR A 226 -10.97 7.43 13.20
CA TYR A 226 -10.69 7.90 11.84
C TYR A 226 -9.89 9.21 11.84
N SER A 227 -9.69 9.83 13.01
CA SER A 227 -8.99 11.10 13.20
C SER A 227 -7.46 10.99 13.09
N ASN A 228 -6.98 9.78 12.84
CA ASN A 228 -5.57 9.41 12.73
C ASN A 228 -5.26 8.74 11.37
N ASN A 229 -6.21 8.71 10.44
CA ASN A 229 -6.05 8.07 9.14
C ASN A 229 -5.30 8.92 8.11
N VAL A 230 -4.99 10.19 8.43
CA VAL A 230 -4.39 11.12 7.48
C VAL A 230 -3.00 11.55 7.96
N VAL A 231 -2.02 11.54 7.05
CA VAL A 231 -0.71 12.17 7.24
C VAL A 231 -0.55 13.31 6.26
N ARG A 232 -0.03 14.44 6.74
CA ARG A 232 0.35 15.59 5.92
C ARG A 232 1.84 15.86 6.05
N CYS A 233 2.50 16.12 4.93
CA CYS A 233 3.93 16.45 4.84
C CYS A 233 4.13 17.67 3.96
N ASP A 234 5.03 18.57 4.37
CA ASP A 234 5.52 19.64 3.49
C ASP A 234 6.45 19.05 2.44
N ILE A 235 6.15 19.29 1.17
CA ILE A 235 6.96 18.87 0.03
C ILE A 235 7.53 20.08 -0.67
N ARG A 236 8.85 20.14 -0.79
CA ARG A 236 9.54 21.11 -1.65
C ARG A 236 10.03 20.42 -2.91
N TYR A 237 9.40 20.71 -4.05
CA TYR A 237 9.76 20.15 -5.35
C TYR A 237 10.59 21.14 -6.17
N THR A 238 11.76 20.71 -6.62
CA THR A 238 12.74 21.54 -7.34
C THR A 238 12.75 21.31 -8.87
N GLY A 239 11.88 20.43 -9.38
CA GLY A 239 11.90 19.96 -10.77
C GLY A 239 12.64 18.63 -10.95
N HIS A 240 13.70 18.40 -10.18
CA HIS A 240 14.49 17.17 -10.24
C HIS A 240 14.52 16.37 -8.93
N HIS A 241 14.33 17.06 -7.80
CA HIS A 241 14.34 16.46 -6.47
C HIS A 241 13.15 16.97 -5.67
N ALA A 242 12.67 16.14 -4.75
CA ALA A 242 11.69 16.52 -3.75
C ALA A 242 12.28 16.30 -2.35
N TYR A 243 11.90 17.17 -1.42
CA TYR A 243 12.25 17.04 -0.01
C TYR A 243 10.96 17.03 0.81
N ALA A 244 10.80 16.03 1.67
CA ALA A 244 9.70 15.94 2.61
C ALA A 244 10.14 16.41 4.01
N SER A 245 9.31 17.21 4.66
CA SER A 245 9.52 17.68 6.03
C SER A 245 8.19 17.90 6.75
N GLY A 246 8.22 18.02 8.07
CA GLY A 246 7.02 18.36 8.85
C GLY A 246 5.91 17.29 8.78
N CYS A 247 6.25 16.04 8.46
CA CYS A 247 5.27 14.98 8.35
C CYS A 247 4.59 14.70 9.69
N THR A 248 3.28 14.85 9.73
CA THR A 248 2.47 14.68 10.95
C THR A 248 1.13 14.04 10.64
N ILE A 249 0.57 13.34 11.64
CA ILE A 249 -0.81 12.86 11.57
C ILE A 249 -1.75 14.07 11.70
N SER A 250 -2.75 14.11 10.83
CA SER A 250 -3.81 15.09 10.79
C SER A 250 -5.16 14.41 11.05
N PRO A 251 -6.07 15.05 11.80
CA PRO A 251 -7.49 14.69 11.78
C PRO A 251 -8.16 15.02 10.45
#